data_AF-A0A8B8PAH9-F1
#
_entry.id   AF-A0A8B8PAH9-F1
#
_cell.length_a   1.000
_cell.length_b   1.000
_cell.length_c   1.000
_cell.angle_alpha   90.00
_cell.angle_beta   90.00
_cell.angle_gamma   90.00
#
_symmetry.space_group_name_H-M   'P 1'
#
loop_
_entity.id
_entity.type
_entity.pdbx_description
1 polymer ?
#
loop_
_entity_poly.entity_id
_entity_poly.type
_entity_poly.pdbx_seq_one_letter_code
_entity_poly.pdbx_strand_id
1 'polypeptide(L)'
;MLSLLCPPCPSTIVSKLAFSPPEPTYSMVEIPDTNGQAADQNASSNSNSSTRSSKYKLQLNDRAEWQFSDSDLDFFEVFYAQQGRNDKIACMYVKACNNPKYTILFSHGNAADLGLMSSFYLGLGNKIHCNVFGYDYSGYGLSGGKPSEKNLYSNIEVAWNELRKRYNIQADQVILYGQSIGTVPTVDLASKYEFAGIVLHSPLTSGLRLAFPNTRRTWFFDAFPNIDKVPKIKSPVLVIHGTEDEIIDISHGQAIHSLCKNPVSPLWVEGAGHNDIELFREYLERVKKFINSDITHST
;
A
#
# COMPACT_ATOMS: atom_id res chain seq x y z
N MET A 1 -30.86 40.91 -11.74
CA MET A 1 -29.46 40.76 -12.18
C MET A 1 -28.73 40.00 -11.07
N LEU A 2 -28.90 38.67 -11.03
CA LEU A 2 -28.27 37.79 -10.03
C LEU A 2 -27.08 37.13 -10.72
N SER A 3 -25.87 37.61 -10.42
CA SER A 3 -24.64 36.94 -10.86
C SER A 3 -24.49 35.64 -10.05
N LEU A 4 -24.82 34.52 -10.70
CA LEU A 4 -24.38 33.20 -10.30
C LEU A 4 -22.85 33.18 -10.35
N LEU A 5 -22.23 33.44 -9.20
CA LEU A 5 -20.84 33.09 -8.95
C LEU A 5 -20.75 31.57 -8.98
N CYS A 6 -20.23 31.01 -10.08
CA CYS A 6 -19.80 29.63 -10.11
C CYS A 6 -18.79 29.43 -8.97
N PRO A 7 -19.04 28.54 -8.00
CA PRO A 7 -18.01 28.21 -7.01
C PRO A 7 -16.82 27.57 -7.74
N PRO A 8 -15.58 27.80 -7.28
CA PRO A 8 -14.41 27.16 -7.87
C PRO A 8 -14.58 25.64 -7.78
N CYS A 9 -14.23 24.92 -8.85
CA CYS A 9 -14.27 23.46 -8.91
C CYS A 9 -13.62 22.84 -7.65
N PRO A 10 -14.37 22.13 -6.79
CA PRO A 10 -13.85 21.59 -5.54
C PRO A 10 -12.69 20.61 -5.72
N SER A 11 -12.63 19.93 -6.88
CA SER A 11 -11.71 18.80 -7.11
C SER A 11 -10.23 19.17 -6.98
N THR A 12 -9.80 20.37 -7.37
CA THR A 12 -8.38 20.78 -7.34
C THR A 12 -7.92 21.30 -5.99
N ILE A 13 -8.82 21.86 -5.17
CA ILE A 13 -8.50 22.33 -3.81
C ILE A 13 -8.57 21.16 -2.83
N VAL A 14 -9.60 20.30 -2.96
CA VAL A 14 -9.72 19.07 -2.17
C VAL A 14 -8.60 18.09 -2.51
N SER A 15 -8.16 17.98 -3.78
CA SER A 15 -7.00 17.13 -4.12
C SER A 15 -5.70 17.64 -3.50
N LYS A 16 -5.51 18.96 -3.33
CA LYS A 16 -4.31 19.50 -2.67
C LYS A 16 -4.33 19.31 -1.15
N LEU A 17 -5.52 19.23 -0.56
CA LEU A 17 -5.69 18.98 0.88
C LEU A 17 -5.64 17.49 1.24
N ALA A 18 -6.01 16.61 0.30
CA ALA A 18 -6.03 15.15 0.51
C ALA A 18 -4.64 14.50 0.42
N PHE A 19 -3.65 15.16 -0.19
CA PHE A 19 -2.31 14.65 -0.39
C PHE A 19 -1.28 15.52 0.34
N SER A 20 -0.56 14.92 1.27
CA SER A 20 0.44 15.56 2.14
C SER A 20 1.74 14.75 2.09
N PRO A 21 2.46 14.73 0.96
CA PRO A 21 3.74 14.06 0.87
C PRO A 21 4.73 14.65 1.88
N PRO A 22 5.40 13.82 2.71
CA PRO A 22 6.42 14.30 3.62
C PRO A 22 7.70 14.65 2.86
N GLU A 23 8.59 15.41 3.50
CA GLU A 23 9.98 15.48 3.06
C GLU A 23 10.59 14.07 3.11
N PRO A 24 11.30 13.63 2.05
CA PRO A 24 11.81 12.26 2.00
C PRO A 24 12.63 11.88 3.24
N THR A 25 12.34 10.71 3.79
CA THR A 25 13.04 10.14 4.95
C THR A 25 14.10 9.11 4.56
N TYR A 26 14.25 8.86 3.25
CA TYR A 26 15.20 7.92 2.71
C TYR A 26 15.79 8.39 1.37
N SER A 27 16.90 7.78 0.98
CA SER A 27 17.53 7.89 -0.33
C SER A 27 17.83 6.52 -0.91
N MET A 28 17.99 6.45 -2.23
CA MET A 28 18.44 5.26 -2.96
C MET A 28 19.82 5.55 -3.55
N VAL A 29 20.86 4.91 -3.02
CA VAL A 29 22.25 5.14 -3.42
C VAL A 29 22.67 4.05 -4.41
N GLU A 30 23.27 4.42 -5.54
CA GLU A 30 23.75 3.44 -6.51
C GLU A 30 24.87 2.60 -5.93
N ILE A 31 24.76 1.28 -6.10
CA ILE A 31 25.81 0.33 -5.74
C ILE A 31 26.85 0.37 -6.86
N PRO A 32 28.13 0.69 -6.58
CA PRO A 32 29.17 0.70 -7.59
C PRO A 32 29.29 -0.66 -8.28
N ASP A 33 29.35 -0.68 -9.61
CA ASP A 33 29.62 -1.90 -10.38
C ASP A 33 31.05 -2.37 -10.09
N THR A 34 31.23 -3.31 -9.17
CA THR A 34 32.55 -3.92 -8.90
C THR A 34 32.99 -4.92 -9.97
N ASN A 35 32.18 -5.16 -11.01
CA ASN A 35 32.44 -6.14 -12.07
C ASN A 35 33.17 -5.57 -13.30
N GLY A 36 33.96 -4.50 -13.11
CA GLY A 36 34.79 -3.89 -14.15
C GLY A 36 36.18 -4.52 -14.35
N GLN A 37 36.55 -5.59 -13.63
CA GLN A 37 37.85 -6.27 -13.81
C GLN A 37 37.74 -7.79 -13.57
N ALA A 38 37.38 -8.51 -14.63
CA ALA A 38 37.94 -9.80 -15.04
C ALA A 38 37.02 -10.38 -16.13
N ALA A 39 37.41 -10.18 -17.38
CA ALA A 39 36.91 -11.02 -18.46
C ALA A 39 37.45 -12.43 -18.23
N ASP A 40 36.58 -13.40 -18.00
CA ASP A 40 36.89 -14.77 -18.36
C ASP A 40 35.65 -15.45 -18.96
N GLN A 41 35.83 -15.87 -20.20
CA GLN A 41 34.87 -16.63 -20.97
C GLN A 41 34.91 -18.06 -20.44
N ASN A 42 33.83 -18.53 -19.80
CA ASN A 42 33.33 -19.92 -19.83
C ASN A 42 32.32 -20.14 -18.70
N ALA A 43 31.02 -20.17 -19.01
CA ALA A 43 30.08 -21.00 -18.27
C ALA A 43 28.75 -21.14 -19.05
N SER A 44 28.63 -22.32 -19.62
CA SER A 44 27.45 -23.09 -19.98
C SER A 44 26.18 -22.78 -19.18
N SER A 45 25.08 -22.75 -19.93
CA SER A 45 23.67 -22.80 -19.55
C SER A 45 23.36 -23.66 -18.31
N ASN A 46 22.87 -23.03 -17.23
CA ASN A 46 21.71 -23.47 -16.44
C ASN A 46 21.49 -22.54 -15.23
N SER A 47 20.53 -21.61 -15.32
CA SER A 47 19.88 -20.98 -14.14
C SER A 47 18.65 -20.16 -14.53
N ASN A 48 17.47 -20.79 -14.57
CA ASN A 48 16.20 -20.08 -14.60
C ASN A 48 15.81 -19.65 -13.18
N SER A 49 16.44 -18.58 -12.69
CA SER A 49 15.94 -17.64 -11.68
C SER A 49 17.00 -16.57 -11.44
N SER A 50 17.20 -15.69 -12.42
CA SER A 50 18.03 -14.50 -12.21
C SER A 50 17.16 -13.43 -11.55
N THR A 51 16.95 -13.50 -10.23
CA THR A 51 16.50 -12.34 -9.45
C THR A 51 17.49 -11.22 -9.71
N ARG A 52 17.06 -10.23 -10.50
CA ARG A 52 17.88 -9.09 -10.90
C ARG A 52 18.22 -8.31 -9.63
N SER A 53 19.47 -8.41 -9.17
CA SER A 53 19.93 -7.68 -7.98
C SER A 53 19.63 -6.18 -8.16
N SER A 54 19.20 -5.51 -7.08
CA SER A 54 18.94 -4.08 -7.19
C SER A 54 20.24 -3.32 -7.45
N LYS A 55 20.13 -2.27 -8.26
CA LYS A 55 21.21 -1.30 -8.50
C LYS A 55 21.37 -0.31 -7.36
N TYR A 56 20.43 -0.28 -6.42
CA TYR A 56 20.37 0.72 -5.36
C TYR A 56 20.39 0.05 -3.99
N LYS A 57 21.08 0.69 -3.05
CA LYS A 57 21.00 0.43 -1.61
C LYS A 57 20.10 1.46 -0.94
N LEU A 58 19.28 1.01 -0.01
CA LEU A 58 18.47 1.87 0.84
C LEU A 58 19.37 2.60 1.85
N GLN A 59 19.16 3.90 1.99
CA GLN A 59 19.74 4.69 3.08
C GLN A 59 18.61 5.48 3.74
N LEU A 60 18.46 5.30 5.06
CA LEU A 60 17.49 6.02 5.88
C LEU A 60 18.15 7.24 6.53
N ASN A 61 17.37 8.29 6.79
CA ASN A 61 17.77 9.38 7.67
C ASN A 61 17.02 9.30 9.00
N ASP A 62 17.41 10.15 9.97
CA ASP A 62 16.89 10.09 11.34
C ASP A 62 15.36 10.23 11.44
N ARG A 63 14.71 10.88 10.47
CA ARG A 63 13.24 11.02 10.44
C ARG A 63 12.52 9.73 10.10
N ALA A 64 13.20 8.72 9.55
CA ALA A 64 12.62 7.41 9.28
C ALA A 64 12.38 6.60 10.56
N GLU A 65 12.92 7.03 11.71
CA GLU A 65 12.76 6.37 13.01
C GLU A 65 13.07 4.87 12.95
N TRP A 66 14.22 4.53 12.34
CA TRP A 66 14.65 3.14 12.17
C TRP A 66 14.84 2.44 13.52
N GLN A 67 14.17 1.30 13.72
CA GLN A 67 14.12 0.60 15.02
C GLN A 67 14.99 -0.67 15.09
N PHE A 68 15.69 -1.01 13.99
CA PHE A 68 16.48 -2.24 13.88
C PHE A 68 17.96 -1.93 13.62
N SER A 69 18.77 -2.96 13.41
CA SER A 69 20.20 -2.77 13.11
C SER A 69 20.41 -2.29 11.67
N ASP A 70 21.56 -1.67 11.39
CA ASP A 70 21.92 -1.29 10.02
C ASP A 70 22.05 -2.51 9.09
N SER A 71 22.46 -3.67 9.62
CA SER A 71 22.51 -4.92 8.85
C SER A 71 21.15 -5.41 8.42
N ASP A 72 20.07 -5.05 9.12
CA ASP A 72 18.71 -5.44 8.73
C ASP A 72 18.26 -4.72 7.44
N LEU A 73 18.93 -3.63 7.05
CA LEU A 73 18.69 -2.96 5.77
C LEU A 73 19.06 -3.84 4.56
N ASP A 74 19.88 -4.88 4.74
CA ASP A 74 20.22 -5.82 3.67
C ASP A 74 19.02 -6.71 3.25
N PHE A 75 17.95 -6.74 4.05
CA PHE A 75 16.69 -7.40 3.68
C PHE A 75 15.82 -6.55 2.72
N PHE A 76 16.22 -5.31 2.44
CA PHE A 76 15.46 -4.36 1.64
C PHE A 76 16.03 -4.25 0.23
N GLU A 77 15.22 -4.62 -0.75
CA GLU A 77 15.51 -4.38 -2.16
C GLU A 77 14.73 -3.14 -2.62
N VAL A 78 15.43 -2.04 -2.90
CA VAL A 78 14.81 -0.78 -3.34
C VAL A 78 15.13 -0.47 -4.80
N PHE A 79 14.16 0.02 -5.58
CA PHE A 79 14.37 0.31 -6.99
C PHE A 79 13.30 1.26 -7.53
N TYR A 80 13.53 1.78 -8.74
CA TYR A 80 12.53 2.54 -9.47
C TYR A 80 11.78 1.66 -10.47
N ALA A 81 10.46 1.72 -10.46
CA ALA A 81 9.58 1.10 -11.45
C ALA A 81 9.06 2.17 -12.42
N GLN A 82 9.04 1.84 -13.71
CA GLN A 82 8.68 2.80 -14.76
C GLN A 82 7.17 3.04 -14.79
N GLN A 83 6.75 4.30 -14.70
CA GLN A 83 5.36 4.74 -14.85
C GLN A 83 5.20 5.59 -16.11
N GLY A 84 4.68 4.99 -17.19
CA GLY A 84 4.58 5.69 -18.47
C GLY A 84 5.96 6.01 -19.05
N ARG A 85 6.08 7.09 -19.86
CA ARG A 85 7.33 7.40 -20.56
C ARG A 85 8.36 8.15 -19.72
N ASN A 86 7.92 9.01 -18.80
CA ASN A 86 8.79 9.99 -18.15
C ASN A 86 8.79 9.91 -16.61
N ASP A 87 7.82 9.23 -16.01
CA ASP A 87 7.71 9.13 -14.56
C ASP A 87 8.17 7.76 -14.08
N LYS A 88 8.64 7.72 -12.83
CA LYS A 88 9.03 6.50 -12.13
C LYS A 88 8.50 6.57 -10.72
N ILE A 89 8.16 5.43 -10.16
CA ILE A 89 7.84 5.31 -8.74
C ILE A 89 8.92 4.54 -8.01
N ALA A 90 9.20 4.95 -6.78
CA ALA A 90 10.05 4.21 -5.88
C ALA A 90 9.29 3.00 -5.32
N CYS A 91 9.95 1.85 -5.34
CA CYS A 91 9.46 0.59 -4.80
C CYS A 91 10.47 0.02 -3.80
N MET A 92 9.95 -0.76 -2.86
CA MET A 92 10.70 -1.44 -1.82
C MET A 92 10.14 -2.84 -1.63
N TYR A 93 10.99 -3.85 -1.72
CA TYR A 93 10.65 -5.23 -1.41
C TYR A 93 11.46 -5.72 -0.20
N VAL A 94 10.75 -5.97 0.89
CA VAL A 94 11.29 -6.40 2.18
C VAL A 94 11.18 -7.91 2.28
N LYS A 95 12.32 -8.59 2.25
CA LYS A 95 12.45 -10.05 2.39
C LYS A 95 12.50 -10.43 3.87
N ALA A 96 11.40 -10.14 4.59
CA ALA A 96 11.31 -10.33 6.03
C ALA A 96 11.38 -11.82 6.45
N CYS A 97 11.06 -12.75 5.55
CA CYS A 97 11.13 -14.17 5.87
C CYS A 97 11.52 -15.05 4.68
N ASN A 98 11.97 -16.25 4.98
CA ASN A 98 12.32 -17.27 3.99
C ASN A 98 11.07 -18.06 3.60
N ASN A 99 10.87 -18.27 2.30
CA ASN A 99 9.78 -19.07 1.72
C ASN A 99 8.37 -18.69 2.21
N PRO A 100 7.97 -17.40 2.19
CA PRO A 100 6.63 -17.02 2.58
C PRO A 100 5.58 -17.65 1.66
N LYS A 101 4.43 -18.00 2.25
CA LYS A 101 3.24 -18.38 1.46
C LYS A 101 2.65 -17.17 0.73
N TYR A 102 2.68 -16.01 1.38
CA TYR A 102 2.08 -14.78 0.87
C TYR A 102 3.05 -13.60 0.92
N THR A 103 2.93 -12.71 -0.05
CA THR A 103 3.55 -11.38 -0.05
C THR A 103 2.48 -10.32 0.10
N ILE A 104 2.71 -9.35 0.99
CA ILE A 104 1.84 -8.19 1.13
C ILE A 104 2.21 -7.15 0.09
N LEU A 105 1.26 -6.68 -0.71
CA LEU A 105 1.38 -5.43 -1.47
C LEU A 105 0.75 -4.32 -0.61
N PHE A 106 1.59 -3.45 -0.06
CA PHE A 106 1.21 -2.44 0.92
C PHE A 106 1.09 -1.05 0.28
N SER A 107 -0.09 -0.44 0.42
CA SER A 107 -0.38 0.96 0.08
C SER A 107 -0.42 1.78 1.38
N HIS A 108 0.60 2.60 1.59
CA HIS A 108 0.80 3.38 2.83
C HIS A 108 -0.21 4.52 3.03
N GLY A 109 -0.29 5.06 4.25
CA GLY A 109 -1.10 6.23 4.57
C GLY A 109 -0.64 7.51 3.87
N ASN A 110 -1.38 8.61 4.04
CA ASN A 110 -1.09 9.87 3.37
C ASN A 110 0.29 10.41 3.75
N ALA A 111 0.50 10.89 4.98
CA ALA A 111 1.74 11.54 5.39
C ALA A 111 2.91 10.58 5.67
N ALA A 112 3.07 9.54 4.84
CA ALA A 112 4.11 8.53 4.92
C ALA A 112 4.87 8.42 3.60
N ASP A 113 6.11 7.94 3.68
CA ASP A 113 6.91 7.47 2.56
C ASP A 113 7.53 6.10 2.91
N LEU A 114 8.19 5.46 1.95
CA LEU A 114 8.82 4.16 2.16
C LEU A 114 9.85 4.13 3.31
N GLY A 115 10.54 5.25 3.58
CA GLY A 115 11.50 5.32 4.68
C GLY A 115 10.80 5.22 6.04
N LEU A 116 9.77 6.02 6.27
CA LEU A 116 8.93 5.95 7.49
C LEU A 116 8.30 4.56 7.68
N MET A 117 7.91 3.91 6.58
CA MET A 117 7.28 2.60 6.64
C MET A 117 8.28 1.44 6.82
N SER A 118 9.59 1.68 6.71
CA SER A 118 10.59 0.60 6.69
C SER A 118 10.58 -0.25 7.96
N SER A 119 10.59 0.39 9.14
CA SER A 119 10.53 -0.32 10.44
C SER A 119 9.26 -1.16 10.54
N PHE A 120 8.14 -0.58 10.15
CA PHE A 120 6.84 -1.25 10.19
C PHE A 120 6.80 -2.46 9.25
N TYR A 121 7.29 -2.34 8.02
CA TYR A 121 7.29 -3.44 7.05
C TYR A 121 8.12 -4.64 7.51
N LEU A 122 9.34 -4.42 8.01
CA LEU A 122 10.17 -5.51 8.53
C LEU A 122 9.52 -6.13 9.77
N GLY A 123 9.09 -5.30 10.71
CA GLY A 123 8.45 -5.77 11.95
C GLY A 123 7.17 -6.57 11.70
N LEU A 124 6.29 -6.07 10.83
CA LEU A 124 5.07 -6.77 10.43
C LEU A 124 5.43 -8.07 9.72
N GLY A 125 6.22 -8.03 8.64
CA GLY A 125 6.59 -9.20 7.85
C GLY A 125 7.17 -10.34 8.70
N ASN A 126 8.05 -10.02 9.65
CA ASN A 126 8.60 -10.97 10.61
C ASN A 126 7.51 -11.62 11.49
N LYS A 127 6.59 -10.82 12.02
CA LYS A 127 5.56 -11.29 12.95
C LYS A 127 4.49 -12.15 12.29
N ILE A 128 4.17 -11.92 11.01
CA ILE A 128 3.12 -12.64 10.26
C ILE A 128 3.67 -13.60 9.20
N HIS A 129 5.00 -13.72 9.07
CA HIS A 129 5.68 -14.61 8.13
C HIS A 129 5.30 -14.35 6.65
N CYS A 130 5.32 -13.07 6.28
CA CYS A 130 5.10 -12.61 4.91
C CYS A 130 6.24 -11.69 4.48
N ASN A 131 6.57 -11.68 3.20
CA ASN A 131 7.35 -10.57 2.62
C ASN A 131 6.43 -9.37 2.41
N VAL A 132 7.00 -8.16 2.33
CA VAL A 132 6.25 -6.93 2.14
C VAL A 132 6.80 -6.15 0.96
N PHE A 133 5.93 -5.77 0.03
CA PHE A 133 6.21 -4.92 -1.10
C PHE A 133 5.50 -3.59 -0.90
N GLY A 134 6.25 -2.52 -0.71
CA GLY A 134 5.75 -1.15 -0.65
C GLY A 134 6.13 -0.37 -1.91
N TYR A 135 5.40 0.71 -2.15
CA TYR A 135 5.72 1.70 -3.18
C TYR A 135 5.29 3.09 -2.73
N ASP A 136 5.99 4.13 -3.16
CA ASP A 136 5.57 5.52 -2.96
C ASP A 136 4.60 5.94 -4.06
N TYR A 137 3.58 6.73 -3.69
CA TYR A 137 2.69 7.37 -4.66
C TYR A 137 3.42 8.42 -5.50
N SER A 138 2.91 8.76 -6.69
CA SER A 138 3.47 9.85 -7.48
C SER A 138 3.52 11.15 -6.66
N GLY A 139 4.71 11.77 -6.57
CA GLY A 139 4.97 12.96 -5.76
C GLY A 139 5.25 12.71 -4.27
N TYR A 140 5.38 11.44 -3.84
CA TYR A 140 5.79 11.05 -2.49
C TYR A 140 7.20 10.47 -2.51
N GLY A 141 7.94 10.66 -1.41
CA GLY A 141 9.29 10.13 -1.24
C GLY A 141 10.16 10.41 -2.47
N LEU A 142 10.65 9.35 -3.12
CA LEU A 142 11.50 9.47 -4.32
C LEU A 142 10.73 9.25 -5.64
N SER A 143 9.40 9.10 -5.59
CA SER A 143 8.55 8.96 -6.77
C SER A 143 8.37 10.29 -7.49
N GLY A 144 8.47 10.26 -8.82
CA GLY A 144 8.22 11.42 -9.68
C GLY A 144 6.73 11.77 -9.81
N GLY A 145 6.42 12.69 -10.72
CA GLY A 145 5.05 13.09 -11.02
C GLY A 145 4.40 13.96 -9.93
N LYS A 146 3.07 13.91 -9.83
CA LYS A 146 2.27 14.66 -8.85
C LYS A 146 1.18 13.79 -8.23
N PRO A 147 0.78 14.05 -6.97
CA PRO A 147 -0.31 13.31 -6.35
C PRO A 147 -1.63 13.55 -7.07
N SER A 148 -2.35 12.47 -7.39
CA SER A 148 -3.73 12.50 -7.87
C SER A 148 -4.37 11.12 -7.71
N GLU A 149 -5.69 11.07 -7.64
CA GLU A 149 -6.44 9.80 -7.61
C GLU A 149 -6.09 8.88 -8.78
N LYS A 150 -6.02 9.44 -10.00
CA LYS A 150 -5.62 8.70 -11.20
C LYS A 150 -4.23 8.10 -11.05
N ASN A 151 -3.30 8.84 -10.45
CA ASN A 151 -1.94 8.34 -10.23
C ASN A 151 -1.91 7.26 -9.16
N LEU A 152 -2.66 7.37 -8.06
CA LEU A 152 -2.78 6.28 -7.07
C LEU A 152 -3.13 4.94 -7.73
N TYR A 153 -4.16 4.94 -8.59
CA TYR A 153 -4.57 3.74 -9.33
C TYR A 153 -3.47 3.24 -10.27
N SER A 154 -2.78 4.14 -10.96
CA SER A 154 -1.66 3.78 -11.83
C SER A 154 -0.45 3.26 -11.04
N ASN A 155 -0.17 3.82 -9.86
CA ASN A 155 0.97 3.44 -9.02
C ASN A 155 0.84 2.00 -8.52
N ILE A 156 -0.35 1.62 -8.02
CA ILE A 156 -0.55 0.24 -7.54
C ILE A 156 -0.53 -0.77 -8.68
N GLU A 157 -1.01 -0.42 -9.87
CA GLU A 157 -0.90 -1.29 -11.06
C GLU A 157 0.56 -1.48 -11.48
N VAL A 158 1.41 -0.45 -11.37
CA VAL A 158 2.85 -0.59 -11.60
C VAL A 158 3.47 -1.51 -10.54
N ALA A 159 3.17 -1.29 -9.25
CA ALA A 159 3.68 -2.13 -8.16
C ALA A 159 3.26 -3.61 -8.31
N TRP A 160 1.99 -3.86 -8.64
CA TRP A 160 1.48 -5.20 -8.93
C TRP A 160 2.20 -5.84 -10.13
N ASN A 161 2.47 -5.07 -11.18
CA ASN A 161 3.21 -5.56 -12.32
C ASN A 161 4.66 -5.95 -11.98
N GLU A 162 5.31 -5.24 -11.06
CA GLU A 162 6.64 -5.61 -10.57
C GLU A 162 6.61 -6.93 -9.79
N LEU A 163 5.65 -7.11 -8.86
CA LEU A 163 5.46 -8.38 -8.16
C LEU A 163 5.30 -9.56 -9.13
N ARG A 164 4.45 -9.39 -10.15
CA ARG A 164 4.18 -10.44 -11.14
C ARG A 164 5.35 -10.70 -12.07
N LYS A 165 6.02 -9.67 -12.57
CA LYS A 165 7.03 -9.82 -13.64
C LYS A 165 8.45 -9.99 -13.10
N ARG A 166 8.82 -9.23 -12.07
CA ARG A 166 10.17 -9.24 -11.49
C ARG A 166 10.34 -10.38 -10.50
N TYR A 167 9.33 -10.64 -9.68
CA TYR A 167 9.38 -11.65 -8.62
C TYR A 167 8.60 -12.93 -8.93
N ASN A 168 7.90 -12.98 -10.07
CA ASN A 168 7.09 -14.13 -10.49
C ASN A 168 6.03 -14.56 -9.46
N ILE A 169 5.46 -13.59 -8.73
CA ILE A 169 4.45 -13.83 -7.69
C ILE A 169 3.05 -13.73 -8.33
N GLN A 170 2.22 -14.75 -8.12
CA GLN A 170 0.85 -14.81 -8.64
C GLN A 170 -0.16 -14.15 -7.69
N ALA A 171 -1.36 -13.82 -8.18
CA ALA A 171 -2.34 -13.03 -7.43
C ALA A 171 -2.86 -13.77 -6.18
N ASP A 172 -3.01 -15.10 -6.26
CA ASP A 172 -3.38 -15.99 -5.15
C ASP A 172 -2.26 -16.15 -4.09
N GLN A 173 -1.09 -15.56 -4.34
CA GLN A 173 0.02 -15.45 -3.38
C GLN A 173 0.19 -14.02 -2.84
N VAL A 174 -0.69 -13.09 -3.21
CA VAL A 174 -0.61 -11.69 -2.77
C VAL A 174 -1.78 -11.33 -1.86
N ILE A 175 -1.47 -10.65 -0.77
CA ILE A 175 -2.45 -9.98 0.08
C ILE A 175 -2.32 -8.48 -0.20
N LEU A 176 -3.41 -7.83 -0.59
CA LEU A 176 -3.40 -6.37 -0.66
C LEU A 176 -3.65 -5.79 0.72
N TYR A 177 -2.85 -4.80 1.12
CA TYR A 177 -3.03 -4.07 2.37
C TYR A 177 -3.05 -2.58 2.08
N GLY A 178 -4.17 -1.92 2.39
CA GLY A 178 -4.29 -0.46 2.30
C GLY A 178 -4.52 0.16 3.66
N GLN A 179 -3.78 1.22 4.00
CA GLN A 179 -3.97 2.01 5.21
C GLN A 179 -4.48 3.41 4.88
N SER A 180 -5.58 3.84 5.50
CA SER A 180 -6.19 5.15 5.30
C SER A 180 -6.40 5.44 3.80
N ILE A 181 -5.80 6.49 3.24
CA ILE A 181 -5.85 6.78 1.80
C ILE A 181 -5.32 5.62 0.92
N GLY A 182 -4.42 4.78 1.42
CA GLY A 182 -3.93 3.59 0.73
C GLY A 182 -5.00 2.53 0.46
N THR A 183 -6.15 2.62 1.13
CA THR A 183 -7.32 1.78 0.83
C THR A 183 -7.92 2.10 -0.54
N VAL A 184 -7.73 3.31 -1.05
CA VAL A 184 -8.23 3.76 -2.37
C VAL A 184 -7.61 2.95 -3.53
N PRO A 185 -6.27 2.93 -3.72
CA PRO A 185 -5.69 2.10 -4.76
C PRO A 185 -5.88 0.60 -4.49
N THR A 186 -5.87 0.19 -3.23
CA THR A 186 -6.10 -1.22 -2.83
C THR A 186 -7.47 -1.72 -3.31
N VAL A 187 -8.55 -0.98 -3.02
CA VAL A 187 -9.91 -1.31 -3.45
C VAL A 187 -10.03 -1.29 -4.98
N ASP A 188 -9.39 -0.33 -5.65
CA ASP A 188 -9.39 -0.26 -7.11
C ASP A 188 -8.78 -1.50 -7.75
N LEU A 189 -7.59 -1.92 -7.29
CA LEU A 189 -6.92 -3.12 -7.80
C LEU A 189 -7.70 -4.40 -7.45
N ALA A 190 -8.19 -4.52 -6.21
CA ALA A 190 -8.99 -5.65 -5.74
C ALA A 190 -10.33 -5.80 -6.51
N SER A 191 -10.85 -4.71 -7.09
CA SER A 191 -12.07 -4.77 -7.90
C SER A 191 -11.86 -5.37 -9.29
N LYS A 192 -10.60 -5.51 -9.73
CA LYS A 192 -10.20 -5.98 -11.06
C LYS A 192 -9.63 -7.40 -11.06
N TYR A 193 -8.96 -7.79 -9.97
CA TYR A 193 -8.29 -9.07 -9.83
C TYR A 193 -8.69 -9.76 -8.53
N GLU A 194 -8.55 -11.08 -8.51
CA GLU A 194 -8.78 -11.90 -7.32
C GLU A 194 -7.44 -12.24 -6.68
N PHE A 195 -7.22 -11.69 -5.50
CA PHE A 195 -6.04 -11.88 -4.66
C PHE A 195 -6.32 -12.87 -3.52
N ALA A 196 -5.28 -13.33 -2.82
CA ALA A 196 -5.43 -14.22 -1.67
C ALA A 196 -6.32 -13.61 -0.57
N GLY A 197 -6.20 -12.31 -0.35
CA GLY A 197 -6.99 -11.57 0.64
C GLY A 197 -6.72 -10.08 0.59
N ILE A 198 -7.65 -9.30 1.15
CA ILE A 198 -7.57 -7.84 1.21
C ILE A 198 -7.68 -7.40 2.67
N VAL A 199 -6.77 -6.55 3.12
CA VAL A 199 -6.85 -5.84 4.39
C VAL A 199 -7.08 -4.37 4.13
N LEU A 200 -8.20 -3.84 4.64
CA LEU A 200 -8.56 -2.43 4.58
C LEU A 200 -8.47 -1.85 5.99
N HIS A 201 -7.43 -1.06 6.23
CA HIS A 201 -7.16 -0.43 7.52
C HIS A 201 -7.64 1.03 7.50
N SER A 202 -8.61 1.37 8.34
CA SER A 202 -9.30 2.67 8.45
C SER A 202 -9.75 3.21 7.09
N PRO A 203 -10.58 2.45 6.33
CA PRO A 203 -10.92 2.84 4.97
C PRO A 203 -11.98 3.94 4.92
N LEU A 204 -11.94 4.76 3.87
CA LEU A 204 -13.00 5.69 3.52
C LEU A 204 -13.94 5.15 2.45
N THR A 205 -15.23 5.45 2.55
CA THR A 205 -16.22 5.14 1.50
C THR A 205 -16.09 6.03 0.27
N SER A 206 -15.91 7.34 0.48
CA SER A 206 -15.60 8.35 -0.55
C SER A 206 -15.21 9.68 0.07
N GLY A 207 -14.61 10.57 -0.72
CA GLY A 207 -14.18 11.89 -0.28
C GLY A 207 -15.34 12.81 0.08
N LEU A 208 -16.45 12.79 -0.67
CA LEU A 208 -17.63 13.57 -0.31
C LEU A 208 -18.30 13.06 0.96
N ARG A 209 -18.32 11.74 1.19
CA ARG A 209 -18.87 11.18 2.44
C ARG A 209 -18.00 11.52 3.64
N LEU A 210 -16.68 11.58 3.44
CA LEU A 210 -15.75 12.02 4.47
C LEU A 210 -15.98 13.48 4.85
N ALA A 211 -16.11 14.37 3.87
CA ALA A 211 -16.34 15.80 4.12
C ALA A 211 -17.78 16.12 4.56
N PHE A 212 -18.74 15.32 4.10
CA PHE A 212 -20.18 15.52 4.34
C PHE A 212 -20.85 14.16 4.65
N PRO A 213 -20.84 13.71 5.92
CA PRO A 213 -21.29 12.37 6.34
C PRO A 213 -22.71 11.98 5.91
N ASN A 214 -23.58 12.96 5.71
CA ASN A 214 -24.97 12.74 5.26
C ASN A 214 -25.11 12.50 3.74
N THR A 215 -24.01 12.44 2.98
CA THR A 215 -24.02 12.24 1.54
C THR A 215 -24.45 10.82 1.17
N ARG A 216 -25.66 10.68 0.59
CA ARG A 216 -26.22 9.37 0.19
C ARG A 216 -25.89 8.96 -1.24
N ARG A 217 -25.64 9.93 -2.13
CA ARG A 217 -25.42 9.71 -3.57
C ARG A 217 -23.94 9.90 -3.92
N THR A 218 -23.40 9.02 -4.75
CA THR A 218 -22.10 9.23 -5.39
C THR A 218 -22.27 10.13 -6.61
N TRP A 219 -21.47 11.21 -6.68
CA TRP A 219 -21.48 12.18 -7.78
C TRP A 219 -20.25 11.97 -8.68
N PHE A 220 -20.30 12.44 -9.93
CA PHE A 220 -19.20 12.25 -10.89
C PHE A 220 -17.89 12.94 -10.47
N PHE A 221 -17.95 13.89 -9.53
CA PHE A 221 -16.81 14.61 -8.95
C PHE A 221 -16.44 14.11 -7.55
N ASP A 222 -17.09 13.04 -7.07
CA ASP A 222 -16.74 12.43 -5.79
C ASP A 222 -15.36 11.79 -5.90
N ALA A 223 -14.43 12.22 -5.05
CA ALA A 223 -13.09 11.66 -5.01
C ALA A 223 -13.13 10.29 -4.33
N PHE A 224 -12.31 9.36 -4.82
CA PHE A 224 -12.11 8.06 -4.17
C PHE A 224 -13.38 7.25 -3.88
N PRO A 225 -14.29 7.02 -4.85
CA PRO A 225 -15.57 6.36 -4.61
C PRO A 225 -15.43 4.84 -4.38
N ASN A 226 -14.76 4.45 -3.28
CA ASN A 226 -14.57 3.06 -2.86
C ASN A 226 -15.91 2.34 -2.70
N ILE A 227 -16.93 3.05 -2.23
CA ILE A 227 -18.30 2.52 -2.06
C ILE A 227 -18.86 1.86 -3.34
N ASP A 228 -18.48 2.35 -4.53
CA ASP A 228 -18.95 1.80 -5.81
C ASP A 228 -18.09 0.62 -6.32
N LYS A 229 -16.91 0.42 -5.72
CA LYS A 229 -15.91 -0.57 -6.12
C LYS A 229 -15.87 -1.78 -5.20
N VAL A 230 -16.06 -1.59 -3.89
CA VAL A 230 -16.05 -2.66 -2.88
C VAL A 230 -16.97 -3.84 -3.22
N PRO A 231 -18.21 -3.63 -3.72
CA PRO A 231 -19.08 -4.75 -4.12
C PRO A 231 -18.55 -5.62 -5.27
N LYS A 232 -17.47 -5.21 -5.94
CA LYS A 232 -16.84 -5.97 -7.04
C LYS A 232 -15.72 -6.89 -6.55
N ILE A 233 -15.23 -6.68 -5.33
CA ILE A 233 -14.15 -7.49 -4.73
C ILE A 233 -14.67 -8.89 -4.44
N LYS A 234 -13.95 -9.91 -4.94
CA LYS A 234 -14.28 -11.33 -4.74
C LYS A 234 -13.47 -11.97 -3.60
N SER A 235 -12.24 -11.52 -3.44
CA SER A 235 -11.31 -11.98 -2.38
C SER A 235 -11.89 -11.78 -0.98
N PRO A 236 -11.49 -12.60 0.00
CA PRO A 236 -11.80 -12.35 1.41
C PRO A 236 -11.31 -10.97 1.85
N VAL A 237 -12.16 -10.20 2.55
CA VAL A 237 -11.86 -8.83 2.98
C VAL A 237 -11.91 -8.72 4.50
N LEU A 238 -10.78 -8.34 5.10
CA LEU A 238 -10.69 -7.90 6.49
C LEU A 238 -10.76 -6.36 6.52
N VAL A 239 -11.69 -5.83 7.31
CA VAL A 239 -11.72 -4.41 7.67
C VAL A 239 -11.24 -4.25 9.11
N ILE A 240 -10.32 -3.29 9.32
CA ILE A 240 -9.79 -2.90 10.63
C ILE A 240 -10.07 -1.41 10.81
N HIS A 241 -10.60 -0.99 11.96
CA HIS A 241 -10.91 0.42 12.24
C HIS A 241 -10.94 0.69 13.75
N GLY A 242 -10.46 1.84 14.19
CA GLY A 242 -10.59 2.31 15.58
C GLY A 242 -11.98 2.87 15.87
N THR A 243 -12.50 2.67 17.07
CA THR A 243 -13.83 3.19 17.45
C THR A 243 -13.85 4.69 17.72
N GLU A 244 -12.70 5.29 17.99
CA GLU A 244 -12.50 6.72 18.27
C GLU A 244 -11.74 7.43 17.13
N ASP A 245 -11.84 6.93 15.90
CA ASP A 245 -11.20 7.53 14.72
C ASP A 245 -11.83 8.88 14.35
N GLU A 246 -11.16 9.97 14.73
CA GLU A 246 -11.59 11.34 14.45
C GLU A 246 -11.26 11.83 13.03
N ILE A 247 -10.48 11.06 12.25
CA ILE A 247 -10.07 11.45 10.89
C ILE A 247 -11.01 10.82 9.87
N ILE A 248 -11.28 9.52 10.02
CA ILE A 248 -12.24 8.77 9.21
C ILE A 248 -13.16 8.04 10.17
N ASP A 249 -14.37 8.58 10.38
CA ASP A 249 -15.34 7.98 11.28
C ASP A 249 -15.57 6.48 10.99
N ILE A 250 -15.69 5.68 12.04
CA ILE A 250 -15.87 4.22 11.98
C ILE A 250 -17.04 3.78 11.08
N SER A 251 -18.06 4.63 10.89
CA SER A 251 -19.16 4.35 9.96
C SER A 251 -18.68 4.06 8.54
N HIS A 252 -17.54 4.61 8.11
CA HIS A 252 -16.93 4.30 6.82
C HIS A 252 -16.44 2.84 6.75
N GLY A 253 -15.74 2.38 7.80
CA GLY A 253 -15.29 1.00 7.92
C GLY A 253 -16.46 0.02 7.97
N GLN A 254 -17.48 0.33 8.78
CA GLN A 254 -18.70 -0.48 8.89
C GLN A 254 -19.46 -0.54 7.56
N ALA A 255 -19.61 0.59 6.86
CA ALA A 255 -20.25 0.63 5.56
C ALA A 255 -19.49 -0.21 4.52
N ILE A 256 -18.17 -0.07 4.46
CA ILE A 256 -17.34 -0.89 3.56
C ILE A 256 -17.47 -2.38 3.88
N HIS A 257 -17.37 -2.76 5.16
CA HIS A 257 -17.53 -4.15 5.58
C HIS A 257 -18.88 -4.73 5.14
N SER A 258 -19.96 -3.98 5.32
CA SER A 258 -21.33 -4.40 4.93
C SER A 258 -21.52 -4.57 3.42
N LEU A 259 -20.71 -3.88 2.60
CA LEU A 259 -20.79 -3.89 1.14
C LEU A 259 -19.89 -4.96 0.50
N CYS A 260 -18.96 -5.53 1.25
CA CYS A 260 -18.10 -6.62 0.77
C CYS A 260 -18.93 -7.86 0.42
N LYS A 261 -18.59 -8.53 -0.67
CA LYS A 261 -19.19 -9.83 -1.02
C LYS A 261 -18.70 -10.98 -0.16
N ASN A 262 -17.43 -10.92 0.24
CA ASN A 262 -16.78 -11.94 1.06
C ASN A 262 -16.07 -11.31 2.27
N PRO A 263 -16.81 -10.68 3.20
CA PRO A 263 -16.23 -10.12 4.40
C PRO A 263 -15.87 -11.24 5.39
N VAL A 264 -14.67 -11.18 5.95
CA VAL A 264 -14.34 -11.95 7.17
C VAL A 264 -14.77 -11.13 8.39
N SER A 265 -14.67 -11.71 9.60
CA SER A 265 -14.96 -10.94 10.83
C SER A 265 -14.10 -9.67 10.89
N PRO A 266 -14.67 -8.47 11.03
CA PRO A 266 -13.88 -7.25 11.11
C PRO A 266 -13.13 -7.17 12.44
N LEU A 267 -12.24 -6.19 12.56
CA LEU A 267 -11.68 -5.77 13.85
C LEU A 267 -12.02 -4.30 14.08
N TRP A 268 -12.90 -4.06 15.05
CA TRP A 268 -13.16 -2.74 15.59
C TRP A 268 -12.34 -2.61 16.88
N VAL A 269 -11.32 -1.77 16.87
CA VAL A 269 -10.40 -1.63 18.02
C VAL A 269 -10.96 -0.58 18.96
N GLU A 270 -11.42 -1.03 20.12
CA GLU A 270 -12.07 -0.16 21.09
C GLU A 270 -11.09 0.86 21.68
N GLY A 271 -11.45 2.15 21.63
CA GLY A 271 -10.63 3.25 22.13
C GLY A 271 -9.46 3.66 21.23
N ALA A 272 -9.26 3.01 20.08
CA ALA A 272 -8.22 3.40 19.13
C ALA A 272 -8.70 4.54 18.22
N GLY A 273 -7.80 5.48 17.93
CA GLY A 273 -7.95 6.53 16.93
C GLY A 273 -7.43 6.10 15.54
N HIS A 274 -7.14 7.09 14.69
CA HIS A 274 -6.73 6.83 13.29
C HIS A 274 -5.31 6.25 13.14
N ASN A 275 -4.40 6.62 14.05
CA ASN A 275 -2.95 6.44 13.86
C ASN A 275 -2.29 5.58 14.95
N ASP A 276 -3.08 4.96 15.83
CA ASP A 276 -2.56 4.21 16.99
C ASP A 276 -3.03 2.75 17.03
N ILE A 277 -3.85 2.30 16.07
CA ILE A 277 -4.41 0.94 16.00
C ILE A 277 -3.31 -0.13 16.07
N GLU A 278 -2.17 0.09 15.40
CA GLU A 278 -1.05 -0.84 15.38
C GLU A 278 -0.39 -1.05 16.76
N LEU A 279 -0.63 -0.15 17.72
CA LEU A 279 -0.15 -0.25 19.10
C LEU A 279 -0.99 -1.24 19.93
N PHE A 280 -2.21 -1.55 19.50
CA PHE A 280 -3.09 -2.48 20.21
C PHE A 280 -2.73 -3.92 19.85
N ARG A 281 -2.63 -4.80 20.86
CA ARG A 281 -2.28 -6.21 20.67
C ARG A 281 -3.21 -6.93 19.69
N GLU A 282 -4.50 -6.59 19.74
CA GLU A 282 -5.57 -7.20 18.95
C GLU A 282 -5.38 -7.02 17.44
N TYR A 283 -4.75 -5.92 17.02
CA TYR A 283 -4.39 -5.67 15.63
C TYR A 283 -3.56 -6.82 15.06
N LEU A 284 -2.43 -7.13 15.70
CA LEU A 284 -1.52 -8.16 15.19
C LEU A 284 -2.17 -9.55 15.25
N GLU A 285 -2.93 -9.83 16.31
CA GLU A 285 -3.63 -11.11 16.47
C GLU A 285 -4.66 -11.33 15.37
N ARG A 286 -5.43 -10.30 15.02
CA ARG A 286 -6.41 -10.36 13.95
C ARG A 286 -5.75 -10.57 12.60
N VAL A 287 -4.68 -9.83 12.30
CA VAL A 287 -3.97 -9.95 11.01
C VAL A 287 -3.36 -11.35 10.89
N LYS A 288 -2.76 -11.89 11.96
CA LYS A 288 -2.29 -13.29 11.99
C LYS A 288 -3.41 -14.29 11.71
N LYS A 289 -4.57 -14.13 12.35
CA LYS A 289 -5.73 -15.00 12.12
C LYS A 289 -6.22 -14.93 10.67
N PHE A 290 -6.25 -13.73 10.09
CA PHE A 290 -6.65 -13.54 8.69
C PHE A 290 -5.77 -14.34 7.74
N ILE A 291 -4.45 -14.20 7.89
CA ILE A 291 -3.46 -14.83 7.03
C ILE A 291 -3.43 -16.36 7.19
N ASN A 292 -3.51 -16.85 8.43
CA ASN A 292 -3.33 -18.26 8.73
C ASN A 292 -4.61 -19.09 8.62
N SER A 293 -5.78 -18.45 8.75
CA SER A 293 -7.06 -19.17 8.86
C SER A 293 -8.08 -18.68 7.85
N ASP A 294 -8.39 -17.38 7.80
CA ASP A 294 -9.53 -16.91 7.02
C ASP A 294 -9.30 -17.09 5.49
N ILE A 295 -8.09 -16.80 5.01
CA ILE A 295 -7.75 -16.90 3.58
C ILE A 295 -7.21 -18.26 3.14
N THR A 296 -7.02 -19.20 4.09
CA THR A 296 -6.50 -20.55 3.79
C THR A 296 -7.60 -21.56 3.50
N HIS A 297 -8.84 -21.30 3.93
CA HIS A 297 -9.99 -22.21 3.79
C HIS A 297 -10.95 -21.83 2.65
N SER A 298 -10.58 -20.87 1.79
CA SER A 298 -11.44 -20.36 0.71
C SER A 298 -11.35 -21.18 -0.61
N THR A 299 -10.89 -22.44 -0.55
CA THR A 299 -10.85 -23.37 -1.71
C THR A 299 -12.13 -24.17 -1.88
#